data_AF-A0A969F0F8-F1
#
_entry.id   AF-A0A969F0F8-F1
#
_cell.length_a   1.000
_cell.length_b   1.000
_cell.length_c   1.000
_cell.angle_alpha   90.00
_cell.angle_beta   90.00
_cell.angle_gamma   90.00
#
_symmetry.space_group_name_H-M   'P 1'
#
loop_
_entity.id
_entity.type
_entity.pdbx_description
1 polymer ?
#
loop_
_entity_poly.entity_id
_entity_poly.type
_entity_poly.pdbx_seq_one_letter_code
_entity_poly.pdbx_strand_id
1 'polypeptide(L)'
;MSQVAVQPGDTATQPIRLTTDGDRQFYDFAAGVLATYTLDADARALIAAADVLMTPLYEQIEELFESVMRAPTHALRVVDFADIADDPRIERVLAFVDRLDIAFLSLDPTQTDFRIALQTLAADCDKLFVITLGAGGSIAASRSATVVQPALAVPRVVDTTGA
;
A
#
# COMPACT_ATOMS: atom_id res chain seq x y z
N MET A 1 -17.06 -20.92 -0.37
CA MET A 1 -16.96 -20.67 1.08
C MET A 1 -16.26 -19.33 1.27
N SER A 2 -16.60 -18.58 2.31
CA SER A 2 -15.93 -17.30 2.62
C SER A 2 -14.50 -17.58 3.08
N GLN A 3 -13.55 -16.73 2.68
CA GLN A 3 -12.15 -16.77 3.13
C GLN A 3 -11.88 -15.82 4.31
N VAL A 4 -12.94 -15.29 4.92
CA VAL A 4 -12.86 -14.37 6.06
C VAL A 4 -12.93 -15.16 7.36
N ALA A 5 -11.86 -15.09 8.16
CA ALA A 5 -11.83 -15.66 9.50
C ALA A 5 -12.73 -14.85 10.45
N VAL A 6 -13.49 -15.55 11.30
CA VAL A 6 -14.33 -14.94 12.34
C VAL A 6 -13.73 -15.26 13.69
N GLN A 7 -13.38 -14.21 14.45
CA GLN A 7 -12.81 -14.33 15.79
C GLN A 7 -13.71 -13.63 16.83
N PRO A 8 -13.74 -14.10 18.08
CA PRO A 8 -14.43 -13.40 19.15
C PRO A 8 -13.75 -12.05 19.46
N GLY A 9 -14.52 -10.95 19.45
CA GLY A 9 -14.04 -9.61 19.75
C GLY A 9 -14.65 -8.55 18.83
N ASP A 10 -14.20 -7.31 18.98
CA ASP A 10 -14.66 -6.18 18.15
C ASP A 10 -13.93 -6.13 16.81
N THR A 11 -14.63 -5.74 15.75
CA THR A 11 -14.02 -5.45 14.44
C THR A 11 -13.20 -4.17 14.50
N ALA A 12 -12.08 -4.13 13.76
CA ALA A 12 -11.28 -2.91 13.64
C ALA A 12 -12.13 -1.72 13.19
N THR A 13 -11.93 -0.57 13.81
CA THR A 13 -12.67 0.67 13.52
C THR A 13 -11.69 1.82 13.31
N GLN A 14 -11.88 2.57 12.23
CA GLN A 14 -11.08 3.73 11.88
C GLN A 14 -12.00 4.95 11.68
N PRO A 15 -12.15 5.82 12.70
CA PRO A 15 -12.80 7.11 12.54
C PRO A 15 -12.10 7.98 11.49
N ILE A 16 -12.89 8.70 10.71
CA ILE A 16 -12.43 9.62 9.66
C ILE A 16 -13.11 10.97 9.85
N ARG A 17 -12.32 12.04 9.73
CA ARG A 17 -12.83 13.42 9.60
C ARG A 17 -12.45 13.93 8.22
N LEU A 18 -13.42 14.49 7.51
CA LEU A 18 -13.16 15.16 6.24
C LEU A 18 -12.77 16.62 6.48
N THR A 19 -11.75 17.08 5.78
CA THR A 19 -11.39 18.50 5.68
C THR A 19 -12.37 19.22 4.75
N THR A 20 -12.29 20.55 4.70
CA THR A 20 -13.10 21.37 3.78
C THR A 20 -12.85 21.05 2.31
N ASP A 21 -11.66 20.54 1.99
CA ASP A 21 -11.22 20.22 0.63
C ASP A 21 -11.50 18.75 0.25
N GLY A 22 -12.16 18.00 1.15
CA GLY A 22 -12.52 16.59 0.96
C GLY A 22 -11.41 15.60 1.32
N ASP A 23 -10.28 16.07 1.86
CA ASP A 23 -9.23 15.21 2.37
C ASP A 23 -9.62 14.52 3.67
N ARG A 24 -9.03 13.36 3.93
CA ARG A 24 -9.32 12.54 5.10
C ARG A 24 -8.26 12.74 6.19
N GLN A 25 -8.72 12.81 7.43
CA GLN A 25 -7.89 12.74 8.63
C GLN A 25 -8.32 11.53 9.44
N PHE A 26 -7.40 10.58 9.63
CA PHE A 26 -7.58 9.41 10.47
C PHE A 26 -7.26 9.75 11.93
N TYR A 27 -8.07 9.25 12.86
CA TYR A 27 -7.86 9.41 14.30
C TYR A 27 -8.45 8.23 15.06
N ASP A 28 -7.99 8.01 16.30
CA ASP A 28 -8.53 7.02 17.24
C ASP A 28 -8.74 5.61 16.64
N PHE A 29 -7.72 5.09 15.95
CA PHE A 29 -7.78 3.73 15.41
C PHE A 29 -7.95 2.70 16.53
N ALA A 30 -9.01 1.90 16.44
CA ALA A 30 -9.24 0.76 17.31
C ALA A 30 -9.01 -0.52 16.51
N ALA A 31 -7.93 -1.23 16.81
CA ALA A 31 -7.53 -2.42 16.05
C ALA A 31 -8.50 -3.61 16.20
N GLY A 32 -9.19 -3.74 17.34
CA GLY A 32 -10.09 -4.88 17.57
C GLY A 32 -9.37 -6.23 17.42
N VAL A 33 -10.04 -7.21 16.82
CA VAL A 33 -9.46 -8.55 16.54
C VAL A 33 -8.25 -8.52 15.60
N LEU A 34 -8.03 -7.43 14.84
CA LEU A 34 -6.86 -7.30 13.97
C LEU A 34 -5.56 -7.24 14.78
N ALA A 35 -5.60 -6.68 16.00
CA ALA A 35 -4.43 -6.56 16.88
C ALA A 35 -3.77 -7.91 17.20
N THR A 36 -4.55 -9.00 17.15
CA THR A 36 -4.12 -10.36 17.49
C THR A 36 -4.23 -11.31 16.32
N TYR A 37 -4.60 -10.82 15.13
CA TYR A 37 -4.76 -11.67 13.96
C TYR A 37 -3.40 -12.19 13.50
N THR A 38 -3.32 -13.50 13.24
CA THR A 38 -2.13 -14.16 12.72
C THR A 38 -2.51 -15.12 11.61
N LEU A 39 -1.59 -15.36 10.68
CA LEU A 39 -1.79 -16.29 9.58
C LEU A 39 -1.79 -17.74 10.09
N ASP A 40 -2.96 -18.36 10.13
CA ASP A 40 -3.14 -19.79 10.38
C ASP A 40 -2.82 -20.65 9.14
N ALA A 41 -3.04 -21.96 9.26
CA ALA A 41 -2.75 -22.91 8.19
C ALA A 41 -3.61 -22.68 6.93
N ASP A 42 -4.87 -22.31 7.12
CA ASP A 42 -5.81 -22.08 6.02
C ASP A 42 -5.45 -20.79 5.29
N ALA A 43 -5.19 -19.70 6.02
CA ALA A 43 -4.70 -18.45 5.46
C ALA A 43 -3.40 -18.64 4.66
N ARG A 44 -2.47 -19.46 5.16
CA ARG A 44 -1.22 -19.79 4.45
C ARG A 44 -1.47 -20.61 3.19
N ALA A 45 -2.40 -21.56 3.22
CA ALA A 45 -2.78 -22.33 2.05
C ALA A 45 -3.41 -21.43 0.96
N LEU A 46 -4.23 -20.45 1.37
CA LEU A 46 -4.78 -19.46 0.45
C LEU A 46 -3.71 -18.60 -0.18
N ILE A 47 -2.77 -18.09 0.61
CA ILE A 47 -1.63 -17.30 0.09
C ILE A 47 -0.81 -18.14 -0.90
N ALA A 48 -0.54 -19.41 -0.59
CA ALA A 48 0.24 -20.29 -1.46
C ALA A 48 -0.46 -20.61 -2.79
N ALA A 49 -1.80 -20.59 -2.82
CA ALA A 49 -2.62 -20.88 -3.99
C ALA A 49 -3.02 -19.63 -4.80
N ALA A 50 -2.77 -18.42 -4.31
CA ALA A 50 -3.12 -17.19 -4.97
C ALA A 50 -2.23 -16.89 -6.18
N ASP A 51 -2.80 -16.29 -7.22
CA ASP A 51 -2.03 -15.76 -8.37
C ASP A 51 -1.42 -14.39 -8.05
N VAL A 52 -2.08 -13.61 -7.18
CA VAL A 52 -1.68 -12.27 -6.75
C VAL A 52 -1.87 -12.13 -5.24
N LEU A 53 -0.85 -11.64 -4.56
CA LEU A 53 -0.86 -11.31 -3.15
C LEU A 53 -0.71 -9.78 -3.01
N MET A 54 -1.78 -9.12 -2.61
CA MET A 54 -1.80 -7.68 -2.36
C MET A 54 -1.89 -7.42 -0.86
N THR A 55 -1.00 -6.59 -0.32
CA THR A 55 -1.05 -6.16 1.07
C THR A 55 -0.66 -4.69 1.21
N PRO A 56 -1.38 -3.91 2.01
CA PRO A 56 -0.91 -2.60 2.39
C PRO A 56 0.12 -2.70 3.53
N LEU A 57 0.92 -1.65 3.72
CA LEU A 57 1.78 -1.43 4.86
C LEU A 57 1.33 -0.20 5.65
N TYR A 58 0.86 -0.43 6.88
CA TYR A 58 0.61 0.62 7.87
C TYR A 58 1.26 0.21 9.20
N GLU A 59 1.60 1.19 10.03
CA GLU A 59 2.23 0.95 11.35
C GLU A 59 1.47 -0.07 12.20
N GLN A 60 0.13 -0.01 12.17
CA GLN A 60 -0.74 -0.84 13.00
C GLN A 60 -0.78 -2.32 12.59
N ILE A 61 -0.25 -2.68 11.42
CA ILE A 61 -0.27 -4.05 10.88
C ILE A 61 1.13 -4.54 10.49
N GLU A 62 2.20 -3.90 10.95
CA GLU A 62 3.56 -4.19 10.50
C GLU A 62 3.94 -5.67 10.71
N GLU A 63 3.64 -6.26 11.86
CA GLU A 63 3.91 -7.68 12.13
C GLU A 63 3.13 -8.62 11.19
N LEU A 64 1.85 -8.31 10.92
CA LEU A 64 1.03 -9.07 9.99
C LEU A 64 1.56 -8.94 8.57
N PHE A 65 1.90 -7.73 8.14
CA PHE A 65 2.53 -7.44 6.85
C PHE A 65 3.81 -8.26 6.68
N GLU A 66 4.70 -8.26 7.67
CA GLU A 66 5.92 -9.06 7.60
C GLU A 66 5.64 -10.56 7.47
N SER A 67 4.63 -11.07 8.19
CA SER A 67 4.20 -12.46 8.11
C SER A 67 3.68 -12.82 6.71
N VAL A 68 2.90 -11.93 6.10
CA VAL A 68 2.42 -12.05 4.72
C VAL A 68 3.57 -12.02 3.72
N MET A 69 4.50 -11.06 3.85
CA MET A 69 5.66 -10.93 2.95
C MET A 69 6.66 -12.10 3.07
N ARG A 70 6.70 -12.79 4.21
CA ARG A 70 7.50 -14.01 4.43
C ARG A 70 6.79 -15.27 3.97
N ALA A 71 5.48 -15.23 3.70
CA ALA A 71 4.72 -16.41 3.34
C ALA A 71 5.21 -16.97 1.98
N PRO A 72 5.51 -18.29 1.89
CA PRO A 72 5.87 -18.91 0.63
C PRO A 72 4.70 -18.85 -0.34
N THR A 73 4.92 -18.27 -1.52
CA THR A 73 3.95 -18.27 -2.61
C THR A 73 4.63 -17.95 -3.94
N HIS A 74 4.01 -18.43 -5.01
CA HIS A 74 4.32 -18.11 -6.40
C HIS A 74 3.57 -16.87 -6.91
N ALA A 75 2.67 -16.33 -6.09
CA ALA A 75 1.88 -15.15 -6.41
C ALA A 75 2.76 -13.94 -6.76
N LEU A 76 2.27 -13.12 -7.68
CA LEU A 76 2.76 -11.76 -7.88
C LEU A 76 2.52 -10.96 -6.60
N ARG A 77 3.58 -10.39 -6.01
CA ARG A 77 3.49 -9.62 -4.77
C ARG A 77 3.33 -8.14 -5.06
N VAL A 78 2.22 -7.59 -4.57
CA VAL A 78 1.87 -6.19 -4.69
C VAL A 78 1.81 -5.59 -3.29
N VAL A 79 2.53 -4.49 -3.09
CA VAL A 79 2.51 -3.76 -1.82
C VAL A 79 1.96 -2.37 -2.05
N ASP A 80 0.99 -1.98 -1.23
CA ASP A 80 0.57 -0.58 -1.11
C ASP A 80 1.26 0.05 0.10
N PHE A 81 2.21 0.95 -0.16
CA PHE A 81 2.89 1.71 0.89
C PHE A 81 2.06 2.91 1.37
N ALA A 82 0.84 3.07 0.83
CA ALA A 82 -0.11 4.11 1.18
C ALA A 82 0.53 5.50 1.14
N ASP A 83 0.26 6.33 2.15
CA ASP A 83 0.87 7.63 2.29
C ASP A 83 2.28 7.53 2.89
N ILE A 84 3.26 7.27 2.01
CA ILE A 84 4.66 7.31 2.39
C ILE A 84 5.15 8.77 2.55
N ALA A 85 4.33 9.79 2.28
CA ALA A 85 4.75 11.18 2.46
C ALA A 85 5.00 11.53 3.93
N ASP A 86 4.33 10.85 4.87
CA ASP A 86 4.57 10.98 6.31
C ASP A 86 5.91 10.37 6.76
N ASP A 87 6.48 9.47 5.94
CA ASP A 87 7.78 8.84 6.15
C ASP A 87 8.53 8.66 4.81
N PRO A 88 9.03 9.75 4.19
CA PRO A 88 9.52 9.74 2.81
C PRO A 88 10.96 9.20 2.71
N ARG A 89 11.22 8.10 3.42
CA ARG A 89 12.52 7.43 3.51
C ARG A 89 12.55 6.24 2.57
N ILE A 90 13.56 6.24 1.71
CA ILE A 90 13.79 5.15 0.76
C ILE A 90 14.09 3.83 1.48
N GLU A 91 14.64 3.90 2.70
CA GLU A 91 15.00 2.77 3.54
C GLU A 91 13.81 1.84 3.83
N ARG A 92 12.62 2.40 4.00
CA ARG A 92 11.40 1.61 4.25
C ARG A 92 11.01 0.77 3.04
N VAL A 93 11.17 1.31 1.83
CA VAL A 93 10.91 0.59 0.59
C VAL A 93 12.01 -0.46 0.34
N LEU A 94 13.27 -0.07 0.57
CA LEU A 94 14.43 -0.97 0.42
C LEU A 94 14.33 -2.21 1.30
N ALA A 95 13.73 -2.12 2.48
CA ALA A 95 13.55 -3.27 3.38
C ALA A 95 12.73 -4.41 2.75
N PHE A 96 11.86 -4.11 1.76
CA PHE A 96 10.93 -5.06 1.17
C PHE A 96 11.04 -5.19 -0.36
N VAL A 97 11.87 -4.38 -1.02
CA VAL A 97 11.95 -4.32 -2.49
C VAL A 97 12.28 -5.68 -3.14
N ASP A 98 13.13 -6.48 -2.50
CA ASP A 98 13.50 -7.81 -2.99
C ASP A 98 12.36 -8.83 -2.89
N ARG A 99 11.29 -8.50 -2.16
CA ARG A 99 10.16 -9.38 -1.87
C ARG A 99 8.86 -8.93 -2.52
N LEU A 100 8.86 -7.88 -3.31
CA LEU A 100 7.70 -7.41 -4.04
C LEU A 100 7.96 -7.42 -5.54
N ASP A 101 6.90 -7.33 -6.33
CA ASP A 101 6.96 -7.19 -7.79
C ASP A 101 6.41 -5.83 -8.22
N ILE A 102 5.35 -5.39 -7.54
CA ILE A 102 4.70 -4.09 -7.76
C ILE A 102 4.59 -3.33 -6.45
N ALA A 103 4.94 -2.05 -6.46
CA ALA A 103 4.75 -1.14 -5.32
C ALA A 103 3.82 0.02 -5.72
N PHE A 104 2.82 0.31 -4.90
CA PHE A 104 2.04 1.55 -4.97
C PHE A 104 2.52 2.50 -3.88
N LEU A 105 2.79 3.76 -4.24
CA LEU A 105 3.28 4.78 -3.31
C LEU A 105 2.55 6.11 -3.57
N SER A 106 1.98 6.73 -2.55
CA SER A 106 1.42 8.08 -2.64
C SER A 106 2.48 9.11 -2.26
N LEU A 107 2.66 10.14 -3.11
CA LEU A 107 3.57 11.25 -2.85
C LEU A 107 2.87 12.59 -3.03
N ASP A 108 3.29 13.58 -2.24
CA ASP A 108 3.03 14.97 -2.55
C ASP A 108 3.80 15.39 -3.81
N PRO A 109 3.19 16.16 -4.74
CA PRO A 109 3.84 16.60 -5.98
C PRO A 109 5.19 17.32 -5.79
N THR A 110 5.40 17.95 -4.63
CA THR A 110 6.63 18.67 -4.29
C THR A 110 7.81 17.76 -3.93
N GLN A 111 7.57 16.47 -3.61
CA GLN A 111 8.59 15.49 -3.21
C GLN A 111 9.38 14.95 -4.42
N THR A 112 9.98 15.85 -5.19
CA THR A 112 10.64 15.54 -6.47
C THR A 112 11.85 14.63 -6.30
N ASP A 113 12.70 14.86 -5.31
CA ASP A 113 13.91 14.06 -5.10
C ASP A 113 13.58 12.62 -4.70
N PHE A 114 12.58 12.45 -3.83
CA PHE A 114 12.11 11.13 -3.42
C PHE A 114 11.45 10.38 -4.58
N ARG A 115 10.65 11.07 -5.39
CA ARG A 115 10.12 10.53 -6.65
C ARG A 115 11.24 10.04 -7.57
N ILE A 116 12.31 10.82 -7.75
CA ILE A 116 13.46 10.42 -8.58
C ILE A 116 14.14 9.17 -7.99
N ALA A 117 14.35 9.13 -6.67
CA ALA A 117 14.93 7.98 -5.99
C ALA A 117 14.10 6.70 -6.19
N LEU A 118 12.77 6.78 -6.10
CA LEU A 118 11.86 5.66 -6.36
C LEU A 118 11.91 5.19 -7.81
N GLN A 119 11.96 6.11 -8.78
CA GLN A 119 12.08 5.75 -10.20
C GLN A 119 13.40 5.04 -10.50
N THR A 120 14.51 5.53 -9.93
CA THR A 120 15.82 4.88 -10.02
C THR A 120 15.78 3.49 -9.39
N LEU A 121 15.21 3.36 -8.18
CA LEU A 121 15.10 2.10 -7.48
C LEU A 121 14.27 1.07 -8.28
N ALA A 122 13.15 1.49 -8.87
CA ALA A 122 12.32 0.62 -9.71
C ALA A 122 13.11 0.06 -10.91
N ALA A 123 13.94 0.89 -11.54
CA ALA A 123 14.79 0.46 -12.65
C ALA A 123 15.90 -0.51 -12.22
N ASP A 124 16.59 -0.17 -11.12
CA ASP A 124 17.71 -0.95 -10.58
C ASP A 124 17.24 -2.35 -10.15
N CYS A 125 16.14 -2.43 -9.42
CA CYS A 125 15.58 -3.69 -8.89
C CYS A 125 14.70 -4.46 -9.88
N ASP A 126 14.47 -3.94 -11.08
CA ASP A 126 13.57 -4.53 -12.09
C ASP A 126 12.13 -4.74 -11.59
N LYS A 127 11.60 -3.72 -10.90
CA LYS A 127 10.25 -3.73 -10.29
C LYS A 127 9.36 -2.68 -10.94
N LEU A 128 8.05 -2.82 -10.77
CA LEU A 128 7.09 -1.80 -11.19
C LEU A 128 6.67 -0.95 -10.00
N PHE A 129 7.02 0.34 -10.01
CA PHE A 129 6.57 1.29 -9.00
C PHE A 129 5.50 2.19 -9.62
N VAL A 130 4.34 2.25 -8.99
CA VAL A 130 3.23 3.14 -9.33
C VAL A 130 3.15 4.22 -8.27
N ILE A 131 3.53 5.44 -8.66
CA ILE A 131 3.57 6.61 -7.78
C ILE A 131 2.32 7.46 -8.06
N THR A 132 1.42 7.58 -7.09
CA THR A 132 0.24 8.45 -7.18
C THR A 132 0.56 9.86 -6.67
N LEU A 133 -0.02 10.88 -7.32
CA LEU A 133 0.28 12.31 -7.12
C LEU A 133 -1.02 13.12 -6.93
N GLY A 134 -2.08 12.49 -6.42
CA GLY A 134 -3.42 13.08 -6.29
C GLY A 134 -3.93 13.64 -7.63
N ALA A 135 -4.24 14.94 -7.66
CA ALA A 135 -4.69 15.63 -8.87
C ALA A 135 -3.64 15.65 -10.01
N GLY A 136 -2.36 15.37 -9.70
CA GLY A 136 -1.30 15.21 -10.69
C GLY A 136 -1.37 13.88 -11.47
N GLY A 137 -2.21 12.94 -11.04
CA GLY A 137 -2.33 11.61 -11.64
C GLY A 137 -1.32 10.63 -11.06
N SER A 138 -0.67 9.86 -11.92
CA SER A 138 0.27 8.83 -11.51
C SER A 138 1.45 8.67 -12.46
N ILE A 139 2.53 8.09 -11.95
CA ILE A 139 3.71 7.69 -12.72
C ILE A 139 3.93 6.21 -12.51
N ALA A 140 3.96 5.43 -13.59
CA ALA A 140 4.40 4.05 -13.58
C ALA A 140 5.87 4.00 -14.02
N ALA A 141 6.76 3.54 -13.14
CA ALA A 141 8.20 3.46 -13.37
C ALA A 141 8.68 2.01 -13.29
N SER A 142 9.53 1.64 -14.23
CA SER A 142 10.14 0.31 -14.34
C SER A 142 11.50 0.44 -15.00
N ARG A 143 12.24 -0.66 -15.09
CA ARG A 143 13.49 -0.72 -15.87
C ARG A 143 13.32 -0.31 -17.34
N SER A 144 12.22 -0.72 -17.97
CA SER A 144 12.02 -0.51 -19.40
C SER A 144 11.45 0.86 -19.77
N ALA A 145 10.65 1.46 -18.89
CA ALA A 145 9.91 2.67 -19.20
C ALA A 145 9.41 3.39 -17.96
N THR A 146 9.22 4.70 -18.13
CA THR A 146 8.44 5.56 -17.24
C THR A 146 7.26 6.11 -18.03
N VAL A 147 6.04 5.89 -17.52
CA VAL A 147 4.80 6.37 -18.13
C VAL A 147 4.11 7.31 -17.14
N VAL A 148 3.73 8.49 -17.63
CA VAL A 148 2.97 9.48 -16.85
C VAL A 148 1.53 9.46 -17.32
N GLN A 149 0.59 9.34 -16.39
CA GLN A 149 -0.84 9.36 -16.65
C GLN A 149 -1.47 10.49 -15.82
N PRO A 150 -1.92 11.59 -16.45
CA PRO A 150 -2.65 12.64 -15.75
C PRO A 150 -3.95 12.13 -15.13
N ALA A 151 -4.34 12.69 -13.99
CA ALA A 151 -5.65 12.44 -13.41
C ALA A 151 -6.75 13.02 -14.30
N LEU A 152 -7.94 12.42 -14.24
CA LEU A 152 -9.13 13.05 -14.78
C LEU A 152 -9.50 14.24 -13.90
N ALA A 153 -9.80 15.39 -14.52
CA ALA A 153 -10.21 16.58 -13.79
C ALA A 153 -11.57 16.33 -13.12
N VAL A 154 -11.60 16.46 -11.80
CA VAL A 154 -12.82 16.36 -11.00
C VAL A 154 -13.25 17.78 -10.59
N PRO A 155 -14.46 18.23 -10.94
CA PRO A 155 -14.90 19.60 -10.65
C PRO A 155 -14.97 19.93 -9.15
N ARG A 156 -15.22 18.91 -8.32
CA ARG A 156 -15.28 19.04 -6.86
C ARG A 156 -14.94 17.71 -6.20
N VAL A 157 -13.88 17.71 -5.41
CA VAL A 157 -13.54 16.60 -4.50
C VAL A 157 -14.50 16.65 -3.31
N VAL A 158 -15.06 15.50 -2.93
CA VAL A 158 -16.03 15.39 -1.83
C VAL A 158 -15.47 14.53 -0.69
N ASP A 159 -14.80 13.44 -1.03
CA ASP A 159 -14.21 12.48 -0.10
C ASP A 159 -13.09 11.73 -0.83
N THR A 160 -11.86 11.77 -0.31
CA THR A 160 -10.70 11.03 -0.85
C THR A 160 -10.44 9.71 -0.13
N THR A 161 -11.38 9.22 0.68
CA THR A 161 -11.26 7.93 1.37
C THR A 161 -11.26 6.78 0.37
N GLY A 162 -10.12 6.07 0.30
CA GLY A 162 -9.93 4.93 -0.61
C GLY A 162 -9.58 5.30 -2.06
N ALA A 163 -9.28 6.57 -2.32
CA ALA A 163 -8.79 7.06 -3.61
C ALA A 163 -7.27 6.88 -3.77
#